data_AF-A0A7C2G515-F1
#
_entry.id   AF-A0A7C2G515-F1
#
_cell.length_a   1.000
_cell.length_b   1.000
_cell.length_c   1.000
_cell.angle_alpha   90.00
_cell.angle_beta   90.00
_cell.angle_gamma   90.00
#
_symmetry.space_group_name_H-M   'P 1'
#
loop_
_entity.id
_entity.type
_entity.pdbx_description
1 polymer ?
#
loop_
_entity_poly.entity_id
_entity_poly.type
_entity_poly.pdbx_seq_one_letter_code
_entity_poly.pdbx_strand_id
1 'polypeptide(L)'
;MTAVTDKYILDGHKPVPCFNLMKFARWFENANRHVAKTKIDDITISTVFLGLNHGFGKGPPLLFETMIFGGRFDEDMWRYSTWDEAEKGHQKAVEKVRANRKEKK
;
A
#
# COMPACT_ATOMS: atom_id res chain seq x y z
N MET A 1 5.20 28.36 -10.80
CA MET A 1 5.69 26.97 -10.67
C MET A 1 5.00 26.34 -9.49
N THR A 2 4.17 25.31 -9.69
CA THR A 2 3.68 24.48 -8.59
C THR A 2 4.86 23.67 -8.05
N ALA A 3 5.16 23.80 -6.76
CA ALA A 3 6.15 22.94 -6.13
C ALA A 3 5.69 21.47 -6.26
N VAL A 4 6.59 20.59 -6.65
CA VAL A 4 6.34 19.13 -6.74
C VAL A 4 7.10 18.46 -5.59
N THR A 5 6.45 17.52 -4.91
CA THR A 5 7.07 16.71 -3.86
C THR A 5 6.74 15.24 -4.06
N ASP A 6 7.68 14.39 -3.69
CA ASP A 6 7.58 12.93 -3.59
C ASP A 6 6.98 12.46 -2.25
N LYS A 7 6.84 13.36 -1.27
CA LYS A 7 6.42 13.04 0.11
C LYS A 7 4.95 13.35 0.34
N TYR A 8 4.25 12.40 0.95
CA TYR A 8 2.84 12.49 1.27
C TYR A 8 2.57 12.05 2.71
N ILE A 9 1.61 12.71 3.35
CA ILE A 9 1.03 12.32 4.64
C ILE A 9 -0.44 11.96 4.44
N LEU A 10 -1.06 11.32 5.44
CA LEU A 10 -2.50 11.07 5.44
C LEU A 10 -3.24 12.12 6.27
N ASP A 11 -4.36 12.60 5.72
CA ASP A 11 -5.44 13.26 6.42
C ASP A 11 -6.67 12.33 6.36
N GLY A 12 -6.90 11.57 7.44
CA GLY A 12 -7.76 10.39 7.38
C GLY A 12 -7.25 9.38 6.36
N HIS A 13 -8.05 9.05 5.35
CA HIS A 13 -7.66 8.16 4.24
C HIS A 13 -7.19 8.91 2.99
N LYS A 14 -7.08 10.25 3.05
CA LYS A 14 -6.69 11.08 1.92
C LYS A 14 -5.18 11.36 1.94
N PRO A 15 -4.43 10.99 0.89
CA PRO A 15 -3.05 11.43 0.74
C PRO A 15 -2.96 12.92 0.46
N VAL A 16 -2.10 13.62 1.19
CA VAL A 16 -1.83 15.06 1.03
C VAL A 16 -0.33 15.29 0.82
N PRO A 17 0.09 16.03 -0.22
CA PRO A 17 1.49 16.38 -0.44
C PRO A 17 2.10 17.11 0.76
N CYS A 18 3.32 16.75 1.14
CA CYS A 18 4.03 17.34 2.27
C CYS A 18 5.39 17.93 1.83
N PHE A 19 5.44 19.26 1.72
CA PHE A 19 6.64 19.98 1.27
C PHE A 19 7.69 20.19 2.37
N ASN A 20 7.33 19.99 3.63
CA ASN A 20 8.24 20.16 4.77
C ASN A 20 8.80 18.80 5.21
N LEU A 21 10.09 18.58 4.98
CA LEU A 21 10.78 17.33 5.30
C LEU A 21 10.67 16.95 6.79
N MET A 22 10.83 17.91 7.69
CA MET A 22 10.77 17.64 9.14
C MET A 22 9.36 17.29 9.61
N LYS A 23 8.33 17.89 9.01
CA LYS A 23 6.93 17.52 9.25
C LYS A 23 6.67 16.10 8.75
N PHE A 24 7.12 15.78 7.53
CA PHE A 24 6.99 14.44 6.96
C PHE A 24 7.68 13.39 7.85
N ALA A 25 8.94 13.62 8.24
CA ALA A 25 9.72 12.66 9.04
C ALA A 25 9.04 12.33 10.38
N ARG A 26 8.64 13.36 11.15
CA ARG A 26 7.94 13.17 12.43
C ARG A 26 6.61 12.44 12.29
N TRP A 27 5.85 12.77 11.23
CA TRP A 27 4.60 12.09 10.92
C TRP A 27 4.85 10.63 10.54
N PHE A 28 5.82 10.37 9.66
CA PHE A 28 6.10 9.05 9.11
C PHE A 28 6.55 8.04 10.17
N GLU A 29 7.32 8.53 11.15
CA GLU A 29 7.81 7.74 12.29
C GLU A 29 6.66 7.21 13.17
N ASN A 30 5.57 7.97 13.34
CA ASN A 30 4.54 7.69 14.33
C ASN A 30 3.15 7.36 13.74
N ALA A 31 2.92 7.63 12.47
CA ALA A 31 1.61 7.47 11.85
C ALA A 31 1.21 6.00 11.69
N ASN A 32 -0.07 5.70 11.94
CA ASN A 32 -0.65 4.44 11.48
C ASN A 32 -0.82 4.48 9.95
N ARG A 33 -0.01 3.68 9.26
CA ARG A 33 0.00 3.58 7.80
C ARG A 33 -0.58 2.25 7.29
N HIS A 34 -1.10 1.39 8.16
CA HIS A 34 -1.72 0.14 7.73
C HIS A 34 -3.14 0.39 7.22
N VAL A 35 -3.38 -0.03 5.98
CA VAL A 35 -4.72 -0.07 5.38
C VAL A 35 -5.42 -1.34 5.81
N ALA A 36 -4.77 -2.49 5.62
CA ALA A 36 -5.33 -3.79 5.95
C ALA A 36 -4.23 -4.83 6.12
N LYS A 37 -4.50 -5.86 6.92
CA LYS A 37 -3.64 -7.02 7.09
C LYS A 37 -4.49 -8.28 7.25
N THR A 38 -4.21 -9.29 6.43
CA THR A 38 -4.89 -10.59 6.49
C THR A 38 -3.85 -11.69 6.60
N LYS A 39 -4.08 -12.65 7.51
CA LYS A 39 -3.25 -13.85 7.65
C LYS A 39 -4.05 -15.09 7.25
N ILE A 40 -3.47 -15.95 6.42
CA ILE A 40 -4.05 -17.21 5.96
C ILE A 40 -2.96 -18.27 6.13
N ASP A 41 -3.07 -19.11 7.15
CA ASP A 41 -2.02 -20.05 7.55
C ASP A 41 -0.68 -19.34 7.80
N ASP A 42 0.37 -19.69 7.04
CA ASP A 42 1.70 -19.07 7.04
C ASP A 42 1.82 -17.84 6.12
N ILE A 43 0.80 -17.57 5.30
CA ILE A 43 0.78 -16.45 4.35
C ILE A 43 0.27 -15.18 5.02
N THR A 44 0.98 -14.07 4.82
CA THR A 44 0.55 -12.74 5.26
C THR A 44 0.33 -11.83 4.06
N ILE A 45 -0.81 -11.16 4.00
CA ILE A 45 -1.12 -10.14 3.01
C ILE A 45 -1.16 -8.82 3.75
N SER A 46 -0.30 -7.87 3.39
CA SER A 46 -0.21 -6.57 4.05
C SER A 46 -0.44 -5.46 3.04
N THR A 47 -1.30 -4.52 3.39
CA THR A 47 -1.54 -3.31 2.60
C THR A 47 -1.22 -2.07 3.42
N VAL A 48 -0.36 -1.22 2.89
CA VAL A 48 0.17 -0.05 3.60
C VAL A 48 0.16 1.20 2.72
N PHE A 49 0.13 2.35 3.37
CA PHE A 49 0.52 3.63 2.78
C PHE A 49 2.05 3.81 2.89
N LEU A 50 2.69 4.09 1.75
CA LEU A 50 4.15 4.18 1.59
C LEU A 50 4.72 5.54 2.02
N GLY A 51 3.92 6.61 2.03
CA GLY A 51 4.39 7.97 2.31
C GLY A 51 5.29 8.60 1.24
N LEU A 52 5.87 7.81 0.35
CA LEU A 52 6.68 8.24 -0.78
C LEU A 52 6.05 7.77 -2.10
N ASN A 53 6.06 8.64 -3.11
CA ASN A 53 5.62 8.27 -4.44
C ASN A 53 6.56 7.23 -5.07
N HIS A 54 6.05 6.03 -5.32
CA HIS A 54 6.74 4.95 -6.03
C HIS A 54 6.38 4.85 -7.52
N GLY A 55 5.62 5.82 -8.04
CA GLY A 55 5.34 5.98 -9.45
C GLY A 55 6.51 6.67 -10.15
N PHE A 56 7.30 5.91 -10.90
CA PHE A 56 8.39 6.43 -11.72
C PHE A 56 7.82 6.92 -13.07
N GLY A 57 7.98 8.21 -13.37
CA GLY A 57 7.60 8.79 -14.66
C GLY A 57 6.22 9.46 -14.68
N LYS A 58 5.49 9.31 -15.79
CA LYS A 58 4.19 9.96 -15.99
C LYS A 58 3.07 9.14 -15.35
N GLY A 59 2.21 9.78 -14.57
CA GLY A 59 1.03 9.17 -13.98
C GLY A 59 0.68 9.78 -12.63
N PRO A 60 -0.45 9.34 -12.02
CA PRO A 60 -0.74 9.67 -10.63
C PRO A 60 0.31 9.03 -9.70
N PRO A 61 0.50 9.58 -8.48
CA PRO A 61 1.46 9.03 -7.54
C PRO A 61 0.99 7.66 -7.03
N LEU A 62 1.90 6.69 -6.95
CA LEU A 62 1.65 5.38 -6.37
C LEU A 62 2.10 5.39 -4.90
N LEU A 63 1.12 5.49 -4.00
CA LEU A 63 1.33 5.80 -2.59
C LEU A 63 0.92 4.66 -1.65
N PHE A 64 0.31 3.62 -2.19
CA PHE A 64 -0.11 2.45 -1.44
C PHE A 64 0.45 1.19 -2.09
N GLU A 65 0.62 0.15 -1.28
CA GLU A 65 1.14 -1.14 -1.71
C GLU A 65 0.40 -2.26 -1.00
N THR A 66 0.02 -3.29 -1.76
CA THR A 66 -0.35 -4.61 -1.22
C THR A 66 0.76 -5.58 -1.59
N MET A 67 1.29 -6.29 -0.61
CA MET A 67 2.29 -7.33 -0.81
C MET A 67 1.89 -8.62 -0.09
N ILE A 68 2.17 -9.75 -0.72
CA ILE A 68 2.00 -11.08 -0.16
C ILE A 68 3.37 -11.58 0.33
N PHE A 69 3.39 -12.15 1.52
CA PHE A 69 4.55 -12.78 2.14
C PHE A 69 4.23 -14.25 2.41
N GLY A 70 5.05 -15.15 1.86
CA GLY A 70 4.94 -16.60 1.96
C GLY A 70 4.02 -17.26 0.93
N GLY A 71 4.11 -18.58 0.86
CA GLY A 71 3.28 -19.42 -0.02
C GLY A 71 3.62 -19.28 -1.50
N ARG A 72 2.67 -19.64 -2.37
CA ARG A 72 2.86 -19.68 -3.83
C ARG A 72 3.03 -18.30 -4.47
N PHE A 73 2.43 -17.28 -3.87
CA PHE A 73 2.37 -15.91 -4.37
C PHE A 73 3.30 -14.99 -3.58
N ASP A 74 4.37 -15.55 -2.98
CA ASP A 74 5.35 -14.76 -2.25
C ASP A 74 5.91 -13.65 -3.14
N GLU A 75 6.08 -12.46 -2.56
CA GLU A 75 6.52 -11.23 -3.23
C GLU A 75 5.58 -10.68 -4.32
N ASP A 76 4.42 -11.31 -4.58
CA ASP A 76 3.42 -10.70 -5.44
C ASP A 76 2.98 -9.35 -4.85
N MET A 77 3.06 -8.31 -5.68
CA MET A 77 2.94 -6.93 -5.25
C MET A 77 2.15 -6.08 -6.24
N TRP A 78 1.32 -5.19 -5.71
CA TRP A 78 0.58 -4.20 -6.48
C TRP A 78 0.59 -2.85 -5.77
N ARG A 79 0.53 -1.78 -6.55
CA ARG A 79 0.54 -0.41 -6.03
C ARG A 79 -0.66 0.39 -6.51
N TYR A 80 -1.08 1.36 -5.70
CA TYR A 80 -2.31 2.12 -5.91
C TYR A 80 -2.11 3.60 -5.59
N SER A 81 -3.00 4.43 -6.14
CA SER A 81 -2.94 5.89 -5.93
C SER A 81 -3.79 6.33 -4.76
N THR A 82 -4.83 5.57 -4.43
CA THR A 82 -5.83 5.92 -3.41
C THR A 82 -6.02 4.80 -2.38
N TRP A 83 -6.54 5.18 -1.22
CA TRP A 83 -6.87 4.25 -0.13
C TRP A 83 -7.92 3.23 -0.56
N ASP A 84 -9.00 3.68 -1.20
CA ASP A 84 -10.08 2.81 -1.68
C ASP A 84 -9.59 1.77 -2.70
N GLU A 85 -8.68 2.16 -3.60
CA GLU A 85 -8.04 1.22 -4.53
C GLU A 85 -7.19 0.20 -3.78
N ALA A 86 -6.47 0.63 -2.74
CA ALA A 86 -5.64 -0.25 -1.91
C ALA A 86 -6.49 -1.26 -1.13
N GLU A 87 -7.63 -0.86 -0.57
CA GLU A 87 -8.58 -1.77 0.08
C GLU A 87 -9.13 -2.81 -0.89
N LYS A 88 -9.58 -2.38 -2.08
CA LYS A 88 -10.04 -3.29 -3.14
C LYS A 88 -8.92 -4.23 -3.59
N GLY A 89 -7.71 -3.69 -3.72
CA GLY A 89 -6.51 -4.44 -4.04
C GLY A 89 -6.19 -5.52 -3.01
N HIS A 90 -6.32 -5.19 -1.72
CA HIS A 90 -6.16 -6.14 -0.62
C HIS A 90 -7.14 -7.30 -0.74
N GLN A 91 -8.43 -7.02 -0.95
CA GLN A 91 -9.44 -8.08 -1.07
C GLN A 91 -9.16 -9.00 -2.27
N LYS A 92 -8.73 -8.44 -3.40
CA LYS A 92 -8.30 -9.24 -4.56
C LYS A 92 -7.12 -10.16 -4.25
N ALA A 93 -6.12 -9.67 -3.49
CA ALA A 93 -4.99 -10.50 -3.07
C ALA A 93 -5.44 -11.63 -2.13
N VAL A 94 -6.35 -11.34 -1.19
CA VAL A 94 -6.96 -12.35 -0.30
C VAL A 94 -7.72 -13.41 -1.10
N GLU A 95 -8.54 -13.01 -2.05
CA GLU A 95 -9.29 -13.91 -2.93
C GLU A 95 -8.36 -14.79 -3.76
N LYS A 96 -7.29 -14.21 -4.33
CA LYS A 96 -6.26 -14.93 -5.09
C LYS A 96 -5.62 -16.05 -4.25
N VAL A 97 -5.20 -15.74 -3.01
CA VAL A 97 -4.63 -16.73 -2.09
C VAL A 97 -5.65 -17.80 -1.73
N ARG A 98 -6.91 -17.43 -1.44
CA ARG A 98 -7.97 -18.37 -1.08
C ARG A 98 -8.36 -19.30 -2.24
N ALA A 99 -8.42 -18.80 -3.47
CA ALA A 99 -8.78 -19.58 -4.65
C ALA A 99 -7.76 -20.69 -4.91
N ASN A 100 -6.46 -20.40 -4.81
CA ASN A 100 -5.42 -21.40 -5.00
C ASN A 100 -5.43 -22.53 -3.94
N ARG A 101 -6.00 -22.29 -2.75
CA ARG A 101 -6.18 -23.36 -1.76
C ARG A 101 -7.21 -24.40 -2.18
N LYS A 102 -8.23 -24.01 -2.94
CA LYS A 102 -9.30 -24.94 -3.38
C LYS A 102 -8.84 -25.89 -4.47
N GLU A 103 -7.85 -25.49 -5.27
CA GLU A 103 -7.28 -26.32 -6.36
C GLU A 103 -6.34 -27.43 -5.85
N LYS A 104 -5.91 -27.39 -4.58
CA LYS A 104 -5.06 -28.41 -3.96
C LYS A 104 -5.83 -29.53 -3.24
N LYS A 105 -7.15 -29.58 -3.39
CA LYS A 105 -8.01 -30.68 -2.93
C LYS A 105 -8.44 -31.54 -4.11
#